data_AF-F9W7V1-F1
#
_entry.id   AF-F9W7V1-F1
#
_cell.length_a   1.000
_cell.length_b   1.000
_cell.length_c   1.000
_cell.angle_alpha   90.00
_cell.angle_beta   90.00
_cell.angle_gamma   90.00
#
_symmetry.space_group_name_H-M   'P 1'
#
loop_
_entity.id
_entity.type
_entity.pdbx_description
1 polymer ?
#
loop_
_entity_poly.entity_id
_entity_poly.type
_entity_poly.pdbx_seq_one_letter_code
_entity_poly.pdbx_strand_id
1 'polypeptide(L)'
;MGLRHFFRLLPLVGVCLATTAGAVAVLQLPAEVTSRMSGAWDATLQTPCKPFKASEAITFSDGAARLESFGLTFTGALEGAEELSANGLTSLAGDMPEDKFHSYVLCAEHKNFMETKHRPGFGSEIRTTELVEYVGHLVENGNPAPRCGLAKFNVLIRVIGSDTLGLKEDSWRYKQSLQYVEMEFSAVNLTAHCLHGVGDVKAKAPGSQDGNPSGRKSKKRRRVGQISSTDDALRGVVDRRVYEGSVVLRLTRLKPPEKSFYERYSSSLFFGCTMILCRVVQGFMSYRTWQRVAS
;
A
#
# COMPACT_ATOMS: atom_id res chain seq x y z
N MET A 1 -45.92 17.28 -38.38
CA MET A 1 -45.42 17.72 -37.06
C MET A 1 -44.82 16.53 -36.35
N GLY A 2 -43.61 16.66 -35.80
CA GLY A 2 -42.98 15.64 -34.93
C GLY A 2 -41.71 15.02 -35.50
N LEU A 3 -40.69 14.88 -34.64
CA LEU A 3 -39.44 14.12 -34.82
C LEU A 3 -38.27 14.75 -35.63
N ARG A 4 -37.85 15.98 -35.32
CA ARG A 4 -36.50 16.44 -35.73
C ARG A 4 -35.68 17.20 -34.67
N HIS A 5 -36.12 17.28 -33.41
CA HIS A 5 -35.44 18.10 -32.41
C HIS A 5 -34.78 17.37 -31.23
N PHE A 6 -34.83 16.03 -31.17
CA PHE A 6 -34.21 15.29 -30.06
C PHE A 6 -32.73 14.95 -30.24
N PHE A 7 -32.14 15.14 -31.43
CA PHE A 7 -30.76 14.71 -31.72
C PHE A 7 -29.68 15.78 -31.53
N ARG A 8 -30.02 17.00 -31.08
CA ARG A 8 -29.06 18.11 -30.95
C ARG A 8 -28.65 18.46 -29.52
N LEU A 9 -29.19 17.80 -28.50
CA LEU A 9 -28.83 18.03 -27.09
C LEU A 9 -27.87 16.98 -26.52
N LEU A 10 -27.55 15.92 -27.27
CA LEU A 10 -26.64 14.87 -26.80
C LEU A 10 -25.13 15.20 -26.79
N PRO A 11 -24.56 16.20 -27.54
CA PRO A 11 -23.12 16.43 -27.47
C PRO A 11 -22.70 17.35 -26.31
N LEU A 12 -23.64 17.93 -25.55
CA LEU A 12 -23.33 18.87 -24.46
C LEU A 12 -23.23 18.20 -23.07
N VAL A 13 -23.69 16.96 -22.92
CA VAL A 13 -23.50 16.19 -21.67
C VAL A 13 -22.18 15.42 -21.66
N GLY A 14 -21.55 15.21 -22.83
CA GLY A 14 -20.25 14.55 -22.95
C GLY A 14 -19.03 15.44 -22.67
N VAL A 15 -19.20 16.75 -22.51
CA VAL A 15 -18.10 17.72 -22.38
C VAL A 15 -17.94 18.23 -20.93
N CYS A 16 -18.84 17.87 -20.01
CA CYS A 16 -18.74 18.28 -18.60
C CYS A 16 -17.89 17.36 -17.70
N LEU A 17 -17.15 16.38 -18.26
CA LEU A 17 -16.29 15.48 -17.47
C LEU A 17 -14.77 15.72 -17.68
N ALA A 18 -14.37 16.73 -18.45
CA ALA A 18 -12.96 16.92 -18.82
C ALA A 18 -12.32 18.23 -18.35
N THR A 19 -12.91 18.96 -17.40
CA THR A 19 -12.30 20.21 -16.90
C THR A 19 -12.44 20.38 -15.38
N THR A 20 -11.74 19.52 -14.65
CA THR A 20 -11.05 19.93 -13.41
C THR A 20 -9.66 19.30 -13.43
N ALA A 21 -8.82 19.74 -14.37
CA ALA A 21 -7.39 19.48 -14.34
C ALA A 21 -6.74 20.37 -13.26
N GLY A 22 -7.11 20.14 -11.99
CA GLY A 22 -6.12 20.25 -10.93
C GLY A 22 -5.26 19.02 -11.07
N ALA A 23 -3.96 19.16 -11.31
CA ALA A 23 -3.05 18.03 -11.39
C ALA A 23 -3.19 17.20 -10.12
N VAL A 24 -3.89 16.07 -10.21
CA VAL A 24 -4.05 15.16 -9.07
C VAL A 24 -2.68 14.56 -8.81
N ALA A 25 -2.15 14.72 -7.60
CA ALA A 25 -0.92 14.07 -7.18
C ALA A 25 -1.14 12.55 -7.16
N VAL A 26 -0.70 11.87 -8.22
CA VAL A 26 -0.89 10.42 -8.39
C VAL A 26 0.40 9.67 -8.10
N LEU A 27 0.30 8.61 -7.30
CA LEU A 27 1.33 7.58 -7.15
C LEU A 27 0.76 6.26 -7.68
N GLN A 28 1.33 5.76 -8.77
CA GLN A 28 0.99 4.45 -9.29
C GLN A 28 1.74 3.37 -8.51
N LEU A 29 1.07 2.26 -8.26
CA LEU A 29 1.61 1.03 -7.69
C LEU A 29 1.61 -0.06 -8.75
N PRO A 30 2.48 -1.08 -8.66
CA PRO A 30 2.44 -2.20 -9.60
C PRO A 30 1.06 -2.86 -9.66
N ALA A 31 0.65 -3.30 -10.86
CA ALA A 31 -0.65 -3.95 -11.08
C ALA A 31 -0.86 -5.13 -10.12
N GLU A 32 0.15 -6.01 -9.97
CA GLU A 32 0.13 -7.17 -9.07
C GLU A 32 -0.04 -6.79 -7.59
N VAL A 33 0.42 -5.60 -7.19
CA VAL A 33 0.23 -5.10 -5.83
C VAL A 33 -1.20 -4.61 -5.66
N THR A 34 -1.67 -3.72 -6.54
CA THR A 34 -3.00 -3.12 -6.43
C THR A 34 -4.15 -4.11 -6.63
N SER A 35 -3.98 -5.13 -7.45
CA SER A 35 -4.96 -6.22 -7.64
C SER A 35 -5.23 -6.99 -6.34
N ARG A 36 -4.25 -7.01 -5.43
CA ARG A 36 -4.32 -7.66 -4.11
C ARG A 36 -4.63 -6.67 -2.97
N MET A 37 -4.89 -5.41 -3.28
CA MET A 37 -5.25 -4.37 -2.33
C MET A 37 -6.75 -4.08 -2.38
N SER A 38 -7.49 -4.57 -1.39
CA SER A 38 -8.90 -4.25 -1.22
C SER A 38 -9.24 -3.90 0.23
N GLY A 39 -10.29 -3.10 0.41
CA GLY A 39 -10.84 -2.77 1.72
C GLY A 39 -10.09 -1.63 2.42
N ALA A 40 -10.11 -1.63 3.76
CA ALA A 40 -9.58 -0.56 4.58
C ALA A 40 -8.11 -0.77 4.98
N TRP A 41 -7.31 0.29 4.84
CA TRP A 41 -5.87 0.35 5.09
C TRP A 41 -5.54 1.59 5.93
N ASP A 42 -4.55 1.48 6.80
CA ASP A 42 -3.90 2.58 7.49
C ASP A 42 -2.71 3.02 6.65
N ALA A 43 -2.76 4.23 6.13
CA ALA A 43 -1.70 4.85 5.37
C ALA A 43 -0.90 5.76 6.29
N THR A 44 0.39 5.47 6.44
CA THR A 44 1.32 6.28 7.19
C THR A 44 2.34 6.89 6.26
N LEU A 45 2.45 8.21 6.28
CA LEU A 45 3.42 8.94 5.48
C LEU A 45 4.43 9.64 6.37
N GLN A 46 5.70 9.53 5.99
CA GLN A 46 6.80 10.28 6.59
C GLN A 46 7.62 10.92 5.48
N THR A 47 7.88 12.22 5.61
CA THR A 47 8.66 13.00 4.64
C THR A 47 9.69 13.83 5.39
N PRO A 48 10.85 14.14 4.79
CA PRO A 48 11.83 15.00 5.44
C PRO A 48 11.30 16.43 5.64
N CYS A 49 10.39 16.89 4.78
CA CYS A 49 9.79 18.23 4.79
C CYS A 49 8.68 18.41 5.81
N LYS A 50 8.08 17.31 6.26
CA LYS A 50 7.06 17.24 7.30
C LYS A 50 7.46 16.13 8.27
N PRO A 51 8.28 16.42 9.30
CA PRO A 51 8.89 15.41 10.17
C PRO A 51 7.90 14.72 11.11
N PHE A 52 6.60 15.00 10.99
CA PHE A 52 5.57 14.31 11.74
C PHE A 52 5.04 13.12 10.95
N LYS A 53 4.89 11.98 11.62
CA LYS A 53 4.18 10.83 11.07
C LYS A 53 2.70 11.19 10.95
N ALA A 54 2.20 11.30 9.74
CA ALA A 54 0.77 11.38 9.49
C ALA A 54 0.23 9.97 9.23
N SER A 55 -0.95 9.68 9.79
CA SER A 55 -1.67 8.41 9.65
C SER A 55 -3.10 8.71 9.26
N GLU A 56 -3.61 8.03 8.24
CA GLU A 56 -4.99 8.19 7.78
C GLU A 56 -5.53 6.84 7.33
N ALA A 57 -6.77 6.54 7.68
CA ALA A 57 -7.46 5.37 7.16
C ALA A 57 -7.94 5.64 5.74
N ILE A 58 -7.46 4.86 4.78
CA ILE A 58 -7.85 4.92 3.37
C ILE A 58 -8.55 3.62 2.96
N THR A 59 -9.43 3.70 1.96
CA THR A 59 -10.12 2.53 1.42
C THR A 59 -9.72 2.33 -0.03
N PHE A 60 -9.25 1.13 -0.36
CA PHE A 60 -8.98 0.72 -1.73
C PHE A 60 -10.26 0.14 -2.35
N SER A 61 -10.73 0.82 -3.39
CA SER A 61 -11.83 0.39 -4.27
C SER A 61 -11.33 0.41 -5.70
N ASP A 62 -11.48 -0.70 -6.42
CA ASP A 62 -11.09 -0.84 -7.83
C ASP A 62 -9.64 -0.42 -8.14
N GLY A 63 -8.72 -0.78 -7.23
CA GLY A 63 -7.29 -0.50 -7.39
C GLY A 63 -6.88 0.95 -7.13
N ALA A 64 -7.80 1.80 -6.65
CA ALA A 64 -7.52 3.19 -6.30
C ALA A 64 -7.86 3.50 -4.84
N ALA A 65 -7.11 4.44 -4.25
CA ALA A 65 -7.38 4.99 -2.94
C ALA A 65 -6.85 6.42 -2.86
N ARG A 66 -7.39 7.23 -1.95
CA ARG A 66 -6.97 8.62 -1.77
C ARG A 66 -6.60 8.89 -0.32
N LEU A 67 -5.49 9.62 -0.14
CA LEU A 67 -4.97 10.12 1.12
C LEU A 67 -5.20 11.63 1.16
N GLU A 68 -6.30 12.04 1.80
CA GLU A 68 -6.77 13.43 1.75
C GLU A 68 -5.80 14.39 2.45
N SER A 69 -5.16 13.95 3.53
CA SER A 69 -4.22 14.76 4.31
C SER A 69 -3.03 15.29 3.50
N PHE A 70 -2.71 14.67 2.36
CA PHE A 70 -1.63 15.08 1.46
C PHE A 70 -2.07 15.27 0.01
N GLY A 71 -3.38 15.19 -0.28
CA GLY A 71 -3.90 15.26 -1.64
C GLY A 71 -3.34 14.19 -2.57
N LEU A 72 -2.89 13.05 -2.04
CA LEU A 72 -2.21 11.99 -2.78
C LEU A 72 -3.21 10.89 -3.17
N THR A 73 -3.19 10.47 -4.43
CA THR A 73 -4.04 9.38 -4.94
C THR A 73 -3.19 8.19 -5.36
N PHE A 74 -3.47 7.04 -4.78
CA PHE A 74 -2.93 5.75 -5.20
C PHE A 74 -3.75 5.18 -6.33
N THR A 75 -3.07 4.66 -7.36
CA THR A 75 -3.72 3.95 -8.47
C THR A 75 -2.91 2.73 -8.89
N GLY A 76 -3.56 1.74 -9.49
CA GLY A 76 -2.88 0.64 -10.16
C GLY A 76 -2.30 1.08 -11.50
N ALA A 77 -1.07 0.66 -11.78
CA ALA A 77 -0.52 0.72 -13.12
C ALA A 77 -1.24 -0.28 -14.04
N LEU A 78 -1.21 -0.03 -15.35
CA LEU A 78 -1.61 -1.03 -16.33
C LEU A 78 -0.62 -2.21 -16.29
N GLU A 79 -1.12 -3.41 -16.57
CA GLU A 79 -0.26 -4.57 -16.70
C GLU A 79 0.79 -4.36 -17.79
N GLY A 80 2.05 -4.68 -17.49
CA GLY A 80 3.17 -4.47 -18.40
C GLY A 80 3.64 -3.02 -18.55
N ALA A 81 3.15 -2.09 -17.73
CA ALA A 81 3.68 -0.73 -17.71
C ALA A 81 5.17 -0.72 -17.30
N GLU A 82 6.03 -0.22 -18.19
CA GLU A 82 7.48 -0.10 -17.93
C GLU A 82 7.79 1.07 -16.98
N GLU A 83 6.95 2.09 -17.00
CA GLU A 83 7.10 3.33 -16.26
C GLU A 83 5.83 3.64 -15.47
N LEU A 84 5.99 3.91 -14.18
CA LEU A 84 4.91 4.12 -13.23
C LEU A 84 4.93 5.56 -12.74
N SER A 85 3.78 6.20 -12.61
CA SER A 85 3.70 7.58 -12.14
C SER A 85 4.12 7.73 -10.67
N ALA A 86 4.95 8.73 -10.42
CA ALA A 86 5.35 9.25 -9.12
C ALA A 86 5.11 10.76 -9.00
N ASN A 87 4.22 11.32 -9.83
CA ASN A 87 3.84 12.74 -9.82
C ASN A 87 3.44 13.22 -8.43
N GLY A 88 2.81 12.36 -7.64
CA GLY A 88 2.39 12.70 -6.30
C GLY A 88 3.53 12.87 -5.29
N LEU A 89 4.78 12.52 -5.60
CA LEU A 89 5.90 12.74 -4.68
C LEU A 89 6.27 14.22 -4.54
N THR A 90 6.00 15.04 -5.55
CA THR A 90 6.30 16.48 -5.50
C THR A 90 5.45 17.18 -4.43
N SER A 91 4.18 16.81 -4.28
CA SER A 91 3.32 17.34 -3.20
C SER A 91 3.79 16.96 -1.79
N LEU A 92 4.64 15.93 -1.68
CA LEU A 92 5.22 15.46 -0.42
C LEU A 92 6.57 16.11 -0.11
N ALA A 93 7.18 16.76 -1.10
CA ALA A 93 8.52 17.33 -1.02
C ALA A 93 8.55 18.80 -0.57
N GLY A 94 7.44 19.38 -0.11
CA GLY A 94 7.36 20.82 0.20
C GLY A 94 7.18 21.67 -1.05
N ASP A 95 6.79 22.95 -0.89
CA ASP A 95 6.46 23.90 -1.97
C ASP A 95 7.67 24.26 -2.86
N MET A 96 8.25 23.27 -3.53
CA MET A 96 9.27 23.43 -4.55
C MET A 96 8.61 23.64 -5.92
N PRO A 97 9.17 24.52 -6.77
CA PRO A 97 8.69 24.70 -8.12
C PRO A 97 8.91 23.41 -8.93
N GLU A 98 7.79 22.80 -9.29
CA GLU A 98 7.48 21.82 -10.34
C GLU A 98 8.55 20.78 -10.76
N ASP A 99 8.09 19.52 -10.77
CA ASP A 99 8.38 18.58 -11.87
C ASP A 99 9.80 18.03 -12.01
N LYS A 100 10.51 17.78 -10.91
CA LYS A 100 11.78 17.03 -11.03
C LYS A 100 11.58 15.55 -11.34
N PHE A 101 10.57 14.91 -10.75
CA PHE A 101 10.30 13.48 -10.94
C PHE A 101 8.81 13.25 -11.23
N HIS A 102 8.51 12.62 -12.36
CA HIS A 102 7.14 12.29 -12.75
C HIS A 102 6.80 10.80 -12.62
N SER A 103 7.84 9.99 -12.54
CA SER A 103 7.71 8.57 -12.76
C SER A 103 8.87 7.79 -12.17
N TYR A 104 8.73 6.49 -12.16
CA TYR A 104 9.74 5.55 -11.76
C TYR A 104 9.65 4.26 -12.57
N VAL A 105 10.77 3.58 -12.69
CA VAL A 105 10.86 2.27 -13.34
C VAL A 105 11.28 1.22 -12.32
N LEU A 106 10.71 0.02 -12.42
CA LEU A 106 11.10 -1.12 -11.60
C LEU A 106 12.05 -2.01 -12.40
N CYS A 107 13.17 -2.35 -11.78
CA CYS A 107 14.29 -3.00 -12.45
C CYS A 107 14.47 -4.46 -12.07
N ALA A 108 14.15 -4.79 -10.82
CA ALA A 108 14.23 -6.15 -10.35
C ALA A 108 13.17 -6.40 -9.29
N GLU A 109 12.77 -7.67 -9.22
CA GLU A 109 11.84 -8.20 -8.27
C GLU A 109 12.51 -9.36 -7.54
N HIS A 110 12.37 -9.38 -6.22
CA HIS A 110 12.88 -10.45 -5.37
C HIS A 110 11.75 -11.03 -4.52
N LYS A 111 11.41 -12.31 -4.75
CA LYS A 111 10.40 -13.04 -4.00
C LYS A 111 11.06 -13.93 -2.94
N ASN A 112 10.62 -13.81 -1.70
CA ASN A 112 11.01 -14.66 -0.58
C ASN A 112 9.76 -15.28 0.05
N PHE A 113 9.82 -16.58 0.29
CA PHE A 113 8.76 -17.33 0.95
C PHE A 113 9.25 -17.78 2.33
N MET A 114 8.44 -17.53 3.35
CA MET A 114 8.71 -17.94 4.72
C MET A 114 7.58 -18.85 5.19
N GLU A 115 7.92 -19.98 5.82
CA GLU A 115 6.93 -20.86 6.43
C GLU A 115 6.35 -20.22 7.69
N THR A 116 5.03 -20.14 7.74
CA THR A 116 4.25 -19.48 8.80
C THR A 116 3.19 -20.45 9.30
N LYS A 117 3.55 -21.26 10.30
CA LYS A 117 2.72 -22.37 10.80
C LYS A 117 1.35 -21.96 11.32
N HIS A 118 1.19 -20.72 11.80
CA HIS A 118 -0.08 -20.22 12.31
C HIS A 118 -0.27 -18.75 11.93
N ARG A 119 -1.36 -18.45 11.22
CA ARG A 119 -1.76 -17.08 10.87
C ARG A 119 -3.17 -16.79 11.39
N PRO A 120 -3.30 -15.98 12.47
CA PRO A 120 -4.60 -15.55 12.96
C PRO A 120 -5.42 -14.89 11.83
N GLY A 121 -6.65 -15.33 11.64
CA GLY A 121 -7.58 -14.77 10.64
C GLY A 121 -7.53 -15.35 9.23
N PHE A 122 -6.50 -16.13 8.86
CA PHE A 122 -6.36 -16.70 7.50
C PHE A 122 -6.55 -18.23 7.44
N GLY A 123 -6.95 -18.86 8.55
CA GLY A 123 -7.16 -20.31 8.64
C GLY A 123 -5.85 -21.11 8.64
N SER A 124 -5.97 -22.43 8.74
CA SER A 124 -4.84 -23.38 8.71
C SER A 124 -4.30 -23.67 7.30
N GLU A 125 -4.96 -23.13 6.27
CA GLU A 125 -4.65 -23.36 4.85
C GLU A 125 -3.49 -22.48 4.36
N ILE A 126 -3.33 -21.27 4.90
CA ILE A 126 -2.24 -20.38 4.51
C ILE A 126 -1.06 -20.59 5.46
N ARG A 127 -0.07 -21.34 4.97
CA ARG A 127 1.15 -21.71 5.73
C ARG A 127 2.40 -20.97 5.27
N THR A 128 2.29 -20.09 4.29
CA THR A 128 3.42 -19.40 3.68
C THR A 128 3.14 -17.89 3.65
N THR A 129 4.08 -17.13 4.21
CA THR A 129 4.14 -15.67 4.05
C THR A 129 5.03 -15.37 2.88
N GLU A 130 4.53 -14.57 1.95
CA GLU A 130 5.27 -14.06 0.82
C GLU A 130 5.78 -12.64 1.15
N LEU A 131 7.07 -12.42 0.94
CA LEU A 131 7.73 -11.12 0.94
C LEU A 131 8.22 -10.85 -0.47
N VAL A 132 7.71 -9.80 -1.10
CA VAL A 132 8.16 -9.35 -2.42
C VAL A 132 8.83 -7.99 -2.29
N GLU A 133 10.03 -7.86 -2.84
CA GLU A 133 10.77 -6.60 -2.89
C GLU A 133 10.99 -6.20 -4.36
N TYR A 134 10.43 -5.06 -4.74
CA TYR A 134 10.68 -4.41 -6.01
C TYR A 134 11.72 -3.30 -5.81
N VAL A 135 12.73 -3.26 -6.66
CA VAL A 135 13.75 -2.22 -6.65
C VAL A 135 13.78 -1.49 -7.98
N GLY A 136 14.02 -0.19 -7.95
CA GLY A 136 13.87 0.64 -9.13
C GLY A 136 14.56 1.99 -9.05
N HIS A 137 14.25 2.81 -10.06
CA HIS A 137 14.77 4.16 -10.22
C HIS A 137 13.68 5.20 -10.42
N LEU A 138 13.78 6.33 -9.73
CA LEU A 138 13.02 7.54 -10.07
C LEU A 138 13.54 8.10 -11.40
N VAL A 139 12.63 8.52 -12.26
CA VAL A 139 12.91 9.12 -13.57
C VAL A 139 12.74 10.63 -13.47
N GLU A 140 13.81 11.35 -13.80
CA GLU A 140 13.78 12.81 -13.82
C GLU A 140 13.07 13.32 -15.09
N ASN A 141 12.32 14.41 -14.98
CA ASN A 141 11.61 14.98 -16.13
C ASN A 141 12.59 15.37 -17.25
N GLY A 142 12.26 14.99 -18.48
CA GLY A 142 13.08 15.23 -19.66
C GLY A 142 14.31 14.32 -19.80
N ASN A 143 14.61 13.46 -18.81
CA ASN A 143 15.69 12.48 -18.89
C ASN A 143 15.11 11.09 -19.23
N PRO A 144 15.79 10.31 -20.10
CA PRO A 144 15.38 8.94 -20.32
C PRO A 144 15.52 8.12 -19.03
N ALA A 145 14.62 7.17 -18.82
CA ALA A 145 14.70 6.26 -17.70
C ALA A 145 16.09 5.61 -17.64
N PRO A 146 16.78 5.65 -16.48
CA PRO A 146 18.10 5.08 -16.36
C PRO A 146 18.03 3.58 -16.59
N ARG A 147 18.95 3.04 -17.39
CA ARG A 147 19.02 1.59 -17.63
C ARG A 147 19.31 0.86 -16.32
N CYS A 148 18.48 -0.14 -16.02
CA CYS A 148 18.64 -1.00 -14.87
C CYS A 148 20.06 -1.61 -14.82
N GLY A 149 20.76 -1.42 -13.69
CA GLY A 149 22.11 -1.95 -13.46
C GLY A 149 23.26 -0.94 -13.52
N LEU A 150 23.03 0.31 -13.96
CA LEU A 150 24.07 1.35 -13.99
C LEU A 150 24.08 2.27 -12.77
N ALA A 151 22.93 2.42 -12.10
CA ALA A 151 22.75 3.33 -10.97
C ALA A 151 22.37 2.58 -9.68
N LYS A 152 22.59 3.22 -8.53
CA LYS A 152 22.07 2.73 -7.24
C LYS A 152 20.55 2.90 -7.23
N PHE A 153 19.81 1.87 -6.80
CA PHE A 153 18.36 1.95 -6.65
C PHE A 153 17.97 3.04 -5.65
N ASN A 154 16.98 3.85 -6.02
CA ASN A 154 16.39 4.90 -5.18
C ASN A 154 14.87 4.75 -5.05
N VAL A 155 14.31 3.67 -5.58
CA VAL A 155 12.94 3.22 -5.31
C VAL A 155 13.00 1.81 -4.74
N LEU A 156 12.29 1.60 -3.63
CA LEU A 156 12.08 0.30 -3.01
C LEU A 156 10.60 0.18 -2.67
N ILE A 157 9.96 -0.89 -3.16
CA ILE A 157 8.61 -1.26 -2.78
C ILE A 157 8.67 -2.65 -2.15
N ARG A 158 8.32 -2.75 -0.88
CA ARG A 158 8.26 -4.00 -0.13
C ARG A 158 6.82 -4.36 0.15
N VAL A 159 6.46 -5.61 -0.14
CA VAL A 159 5.10 -6.12 0.01
C VAL A 159 5.14 -7.40 0.83
N ILE A 160 4.24 -7.50 1.82
CA ILE A 160 4.12 -8.67 2.68
C ILE A 160 2.67 -9.15 2.66
N GLY A 161 2.49 -10.44 2.40
CA GLY A 161 1.18 -11.04 2.26
C GLY A 161 1.15 -12.53 2.50
N SER A 162 0.00 -13.12 2.18
CA SER A 162 -0.18 -14.56 2.02
C SER A 162 0.28 -14.96 0.62
N ASP A 163 0.83 -16.17 0.52
CA ASP A 163 1.04 -16.82 -0.77
C ASP A 163 -0.26 -16.87 -1.58
N THR A 164 -0.13 -16.60 -2.88
CA THR A 164 -1.23 -16.57 -3.84
C THR A 164 -1.21 -17.73 -4.82
N LEU A 165 -0.24 -18.65 -4.71
CA LEU A 165 -0.15 -19.84 -5.55
C LEU A 165 -1.45 -20.65 -5.49
N GLY A 166 -2.07 -20.84 -6.66
CA GLY A 166 -3.33 -21.59 -6.81
C GLY A 166 -4.60 -20.81 -6.47
N LEU A 167 -4.52 -19.53 -6.08
CA LEU A 167 -5.68 -18.67 -5.94
C LEU A 167 -6.07 -18.05 -7.28
N LYS A 168 -7.38 -17.90 -7.53
CA LYS A 168 -7.89 -17.13 -8.67
C LYS A 168 -7.78 -15.64 -8.36
N GLU A 169 -7.38 -14.81 -9.32
CA GLU A 169 -7.22 -13.36 -9.16
C GLU A 169 -8.52 -12.66 -8.70
N ASP A 170 -9.65 -13.09 -9.25
CA ASP A 170 -10.97 -12.57 -8.86
C ASP A 170 -11.44 -13.05 -7.48
N SER A 171 -10.75 -14.01 -6.88
CA SER A 171 -11.15 -14.53 -5.57
C SER A 171 -10.92 -13.48 -4.49
N TRP A 172 -11.86 -13.41 -3.55
CA TRP A 172 -11.71 -12.55 -2.37
C TRP A 172 -10.42 -12.87 -1.59
N ARG A 173 -9.99 -14.15 -1.55
CA ARG A 173 -8.74 -14.57 -0.90
C ARG A 173 -7.51 -13.94 -1.55
N TYR A 174 -7.48 -13.86 -2.89
CA TYR A 174 -6.42 -13.19 -3.63
C TYR A 174 -6.42 -11.68 -3.35
N LYS A 175 -7.58 -11.01 -3.49
CA LYS A 175 -7.75 -9.57 -3.21
C LYS A 175 -7.47 -9.17 -1.76
N GLN A 176 -7.48 -10.14 -0.84
CA GLN A 176 -7.22 -9.92 0.57
C GLN A 176 -5.91 -10.54 1.06
N SER A 177 -5.05 -10.99 0.14
CA SER A 177 -3.80 -11.67 0.47
C SER A 177 -2.72 -10.72 1.03
N LEU A 178 -2.72 -9.44 0.64
CA LEU A 178 -1.75 -8.47 1.15
C LEU A 178 -2.14 -7.93 2.52
N GLN A 179 -1.11 -7.73 3.35
CA GLN A 179 -1.22 -7.19 4.71
C GLN A 179 -0.45 -5.89 4.89
N TYR A 180 0.64 -5.74 4.15
CA TYR A 180 1.55 -4.63 4.32
C TYR A 180 2.24 -4.27 3.01
N VAL A 181 2.31 -2.98 2.72
CA VAL A 181 3.07 -2.40 1.62
C VAL A 181 3.90 -1.25 2.19
N GLU A 182 5.21 -1.25 1.96
CA GLU A 182 6.10 -0.14 2.25
C GLU A 182 6.71 0.35 0.94
N MET A 183 6.66 1.65 0.72
CA MET A 183 7.31 2.31 -0.39
C MET A 183 8.33 3.28 0.18
N GLU A 184 9.53 3.25 -0.38
CA GLU A 184 10.61 4.16 -0.06
C GLU A 184 11.11 4.78 -1.37
N PHE A 185 11.05 6.10 -1.42
CA PHE A 185 11.59 6.90 -2.50
C PHE A 185 12.75 7.72 -1.93
N SER A 186 13.98 7.34 -2.26
CA SER A 186 15.18 8.09 -1.90
C SER A 186 15.29 9.30 -2.82
N ALA A 187 14.59 10.36 -2.42
CA ALA A 187 14.46 11.59 -3.17
C ALA A 187 15.30 12.72 -2.55
N VAL A 188 16.56 12.41 -2.20
CA VAL A 188 17.48 13.36 -1.55
C VAL A 188 17.53 14.69 -2.29
N ASN A 189 17.48 14.66 -3.62
CA ASN A 189 17.47 15.84 -4.47
C ASN A 189 16.19 16.69 -4.33
N LEU A 190 15.02 16.06 -4.11
CA LEU A 190 13.76 16.78 -3.86
C LEU A 190 13.74 17.36 -2.45
N THR A 191 14.20 16.58 -1.47
CA THR A 191 14.03 16.91 -0.06
C THR A 191 15.24 17.62 0.54
N ALA A 192 16.30 17.90 -0.25
CA ALA A 192 17.55 18.49 0.23
C ALA A 192 17.33 19.79 1.03
N HIS A 193 16.42 20.65 0.55
CA HIS A 193 16.08 21.91 1.21
C HIS A 193 15.43 21.71 2.59
N CYS A 194 14.78 20.57 2.82
CA CYS A 194 14.17 20.20 4.09
C CYS A 194 15.15 19.55 5.07
N LEU A 195 16.34 19.16 4.61
CA LEU A 195 17.38 18.57 5.45
C LEU A 195 18.26 19.63 6.15
N HIS A 196 18.02 20.93 5.89
CA HIS A 196 18.70 22.03 6.58
C HIS A 196 18.33 22.02 8.08
N GLY A 197 19.32 21.66 8.89
CA GLY A 197 19.19 21.47 10.34
C GLY A 197 19.95 20.26 10.89
N VAL A 198 20.32 19.28 10.05
CA VAL A 198 21.13 18.11 10.50
C VAL A 198 22.63 18.29 10.19
N GLY A 199 22.96 19.19 9.26
CA GLY A 199 24.35 19.51 8.85
C GLY A 199 25.02 20.69 9.58
N ASP A 200 24.25 21.58 10.21
CA ASP A 200 24.79 22.83 10.78
C ASP A 200 25.41 22.68 12.18
N VAL A 201 25.63 21.46 12.64
CA VAL A 201 26.48 21.17 13.82
C VAL A 201 27.94 20.94 13.41
N LYS A 202 28.27 20.84 12.11
CA LYS A 202 29.66 20.72 11.64
C LYS A 202 29.95 21.47 10.33
N ALA A 203 29.71 22.78 10.33
CA ALA A 203 30.42 23.71 9.46
C ALA A 203 30.98 24.84 10.31
N LYS A 204 32.05 24.53 11.06
CA LYS A 204 32.86 25.53 11.76
C LYS A 204 33.59 26.34 10.68
N ALA A 205 33.17 27.58 10.44
CA ALA A 205 34.00 28.58 9.79
C ALA A 205 35.24 28.87 10.67
N PRO A 206 36.40 29.21 10.07
CA PRO A 206 37.67 29.30 10.78
C PRO A 206 37.78 30.63 11.53
N GLY A 207 38.05 30.58 12.82
CA GLY A 207 38.37 31.77 13.60
C GLY A 207 37.95 31.68 15.06
N SER A 208 38.67 30.87 15.86
CA SER A 208 39.02 31.20 17.24
C SER A 208 39.83 30.03 17.83
N GLN A 209 41.05 30.35 18.23
CA GLN A 209 41.97 29.48 18.95
C GLN A 209 41.43 29.21 20.36
N ASP A 210 41.49 27.96 20.80
CA ASP A 210 42.22 27.54 22.01
C ASP A 210 41.76 26.16 22.51
N GLY A 211 42.74 25.35 22.94
CA GLY A 211 42.49 24.23 23.85
C GLY A 211 42.68 22.80 23.34
N ASN A 212 43.93 22.43 23.04
CA ASN A 212 44.64 21.14 23.26
C ASN A 212 43.94 19.76 23.06
N PRO A 213 44.58 18.80 22.34
CA PRO A 213 44.01 17.48 22.05
C PRO A 213 44.55 16.36 22.96
N SER A 214 43.69 15.46 23.43
CA SER A 214 44.11 14.10 23.82
C SER A 214 42.95 13.11 23.75
N GLY A 215 43.19 11.89 23.23
CA GLY A 215 42.26 10.76 23.43
C GLY A 215 41.96 9.88 22.21
N ARG A 216 42.86 8.95 21.95
CA ARG A 216 42.81 7.76 21.05
C ARG A 216 41.45 7.05 20.83
N LYS A 217 41.21 6.75 19.54
CA LYS A 217 40.94 5.44 18.90
C LYS A 217 39.67 4.60 19.23
N SER A 218 38.96 4.31 18.13
CA SER A 218 38.66 2.95 17.60
C SER A 218 37.20 2.47 17.64
N LYS A 219 36.60 2.49 16.44
CA LYS A 219 35.79 1.43 15.79
C LYS A 219 35.10 0.42 16.72
N LYS A 220 33.77 0.47 16.78
CA LYS A 220 32.94 -0.71 17.09
C LYS A 220 31.94 -0.98 15.96
N ARG A 221 31.98 -2.24 15.53
CA ARG A 221 31.35 -2.87 14.37
C ARG A 221 29.81 -2.80 14.40
N ARG A 222 29.24 -2.79 13.19
CA ARG A 222 27.89 -3.26 12.83
C ARG A 222 27.44 -4.44 13.71
N ARG A 223 26.23 -4.34 14.27
CA ARG A 223 25.31 -5.48 14.38
C ARG A 223 23.88 -5.02 14.10
N VAL A 224 23.27 -5.80 13.22
CA VAL A 224 21.86 -5.86 12.85
C VAL A 224 21.03 -6.24 14.09
N GLY A 225 19.87 -5.62 14.25
CA GLY A 225 18.72 -6.14 14.99
C GLY A 225 18.70 -5.91 16.51
N GLN A 226 17.88 -4.94 16.95
CA GLN A 226 17.08 -5.08 18.17
C GLN A 226 15.97 -4.02 18.20
N ILE A 227 14.73 -4.45 17.97
CA ILE A 227 13.54 -3.68 18.33
C ILE A 227 13.38 -3.84 19.84
N SER A 228 13.73 -2.81 20.60
CA SER A 228 13.46 -2.70 22.03
C SER A 228 12.10 -2.00 22.17
N SER A 229 11.08 -2.77 22.50
CA SER A 229 9.77 -2.27 22.91
C SER A 229 9.87 -1.85 24.38
N THR A 230 9.60 -0.58 24.64
CA THR A 230 9.27 -0.03 25.96
C THR A 230 8.08 0.90 25.76
N ASP A 231 7.04 0.65 26.55
CA ASP A 231 5.63 1.07 26.43
C ASP A 231 5.33 2.58 26.58
N ASP A 232 6.27 3.48 26.28
CA ASP A 232 6.07 4.94 26.38
C ASP A 232 6.45 5.73 25.10
N ALA A 233 6.61 5.02 23.97
CA ALA A 233 7.14 5.55 22.70
C ALA A 233 6.08 5.81 21.59
N LEU A 234 4.83 6.13 21.96
CA LEU A 234 3.75 6.38 21.00
C LEU A 234 3.72 7.83 20.44
N ARG A 235 4.70 8.67 20.77
CA ARG A 235 4.99 9.93 20.07
C ARG A 235 6.25 9.80 19.22
N GLY A 236 6.06 9.54 17.93
CA GLY A 236 6.94 10.08 16.88
C GLY A 236 8.30 9.42 16.67
N VAL A 237 8.38 8.08 16.58
CA VAL A 237 9.57 7.46 15.99
C VAL A 237 9.56 7.74 14.48
N VAL A 238 10.27 8.81 14.09
CA VAL A 238 10.58 9.13 12.69
C VAL A 238 11.60 8.13 12.19
N ASP A 239 11.33 7.53 11.04
CA ASP A 239 12.20 6.56 10.40
C ASP A 239 13.55 7.21 10.06
N ARG A 240 14.66 6.53 10.36
CA ARG A 240 16.02 7.03 10.07
C ARG A 240 16.19 7.40 8.60
N ARG A 241 15.54 6.67 7.69
CA ARG A 241 15.59 6.91 6.24
C ARG A 241 15.04 8.28 5.84
N VAL A 242 14.12 8.82 6.63
CA VAL A 242 13.55 10.15 6.42
C VAL A 242 14.59 11.23 6.70
N TYR A 243 15.43 11.05 7.73
CA TYR A 243 16.57 11.94 7.97
C TYR A 243 17.65 11.84 6.89
N GLU A 244 17.69 10.75 6.13
CA GLU A 244 18.59 10.55 4.99
C GLU A 244 18.00 11.12 3.68
N GLY A 245 16.84 11.77 3.72
CA GLY A 245 16.21 12.41 2.56
C GLY A 245 15.24 11.50 1.79
N SER A 246 14.71 10.45 2.42
CA SER A 246 13.76 9.53 1.79
C SER A 246 12.33 9.85 2.19
N VAL A 247 11.41 9.71 1.23
CA VAL A 247 9.96 9.70 1.49
C VAL A 247 9.56 8.25 1.74
N VAL A 248 8.98 7.97 2.90
CA VAL A 248 8.57 6.63 3.30
C VAL A 248 7.06 6.61 3.50
N LEU A 249 6.39 5.75 2.75
CA LEU A 249 4.96 5.52 2.83
C LEU A 249 4.71 4.07 3.21
N ARG A 250 3.90 3.81 4.24
CA ARG A 250 3.51 2.46 4.63
C ARG A 250 2.01 2.34 4.65
N LEU A 251 1.51 1.30 4.00
CA LEU A 251 0.11 0.93 3.97
C LEU A 251 -0.03 -0.38 4.75
N THR A 252 -0.77 -0.34 5.86
CA THR A 252 -1.01 -1.50 6.71
C THR A 252 -2.49 -1.83 6.68
N ARG A 253 -2.85 -3.09 6.46
CA ARG A 253 -4.26 -3.47 6.41
C ARG A 253 -4.91 -3.30 7.80
N LEU A 254 -6.03 -2.57 7.88
CA LEU A 254 -6.71 -2.29 9.16
C LEU A 254 -7.51 -3.47 9.69
N LYS A 255 -8.10 -4.26 8.79
CA LYS A 255 -8.92 -5.41 9.15
C LYS A 255 -8.31 -6.69 8.60
N PRO A 256 -8.33 -7.79 9.38
CA PRO A 256 -8.04 -9.10 8.83
C PRO A 256 -9.00 -9.39 7.66
N PRO A 257 -8.59 -10.26 6.73
CA PRO A 257 -9.42 -10.65 5.59
C PRO A 257 -10.80 -11.09 6.09
N GLU A 258 -11.84 -10.57 5.46
CA GLU A 258 -13.20 -10.93 5.79
C GLU A 258 -13.47 -12.31 5.22
N LYS A 259 -13.83 -13.28 6.09
CA LYS A 259 -14.34 -14.57 5.62
C LYS A 259 -15.53 -14.33 4.69
N SER A 260 -15.61 -15.11 3.62
CA SER A 260 -16.77 -15.04 2.73
C SER A 260 -18.07 -15.23 3.51
N PHE A 261 -19.18 -14.67 3.01
CA PHE A 261 -20.50 -14.85 3.62
C PHE A 261 -20.79 -16.34 3.89
N TYR A 262 -20.48 -17.21 2.92
CA TYR A 262 -20.63 -18.65 3.07
C TYR A 262 -19.74 -19.23 4.18
N GLU A 263 -18.47 -18.85 4.29
CA GLU A 263 -17.63 -19.34 5.39
C GLU A 263 -18.07 -18.81 6.77
N ARG A 264 -18.63 -17.61 6.81
CA ARG A 264 -19.13 -17.00 8.05
C ARG A 264 -20.44 -17.63 8.52
N TYR A 265 -21.33 -17.98 7.58
CA TYR A 265 -22.67 -18.45 7.87
C TYR A 265 -22.91 -19.92 7.50
N SER A 266 -21.92 -20.67 7.02
CA SER A 266 -22.08 -22.07 6.59
C SER A 266 -22.66 -22.93 7.68
N SER A 267 -22.17 -22.81 8.92
CA SER A 267 -22.71 -23.55 10.07
C SER A 267 -24.17 -23.18 10.33
N SER A 268 -24.52 -21.89 10.29
CA SER A 268 -25.89 -21.42 10.49
C SER A 268 -26.83 -21.88 9.38
N LEU A 269 -26.38 -21.80 8.12
CA LEU A 269 -27.11 -22.29 6.94
C LEU A 269 -27.29 -23.81 7.00
N PHE A 270 -26.24 -24.56 7.35
CA PHE A 270 -26.30 -26.01 7.50
C PHE A 270 -27.29 -26.42 8.60
N PHE A 271 -27.24 -25.78 9.76
CA PHE A 271 -28.22 -26.01 10.83
C PHE A 271 -29.64 -25.66 10.38
N GLY A 272 -29.82 -24.52 9.71
CA GLY A 272 -31.12 -24.11 9.17
C GLY A 272 -31.67 -25.13 8.17
N CYS A 273 -30.88 -25.55 7.19
CA CYS A 273 -31.26 -26.56 6.21
C CYS A 273 -31.59 -27.90 6.88
N THR A 274 -30.77 -28.35 7.83
CA THR A 274 -30.99 -29.62 8.56
C THR A 274 -32.30 -29.58 9.34
N MET A 275 -32.59 -28.48 10.03
CA MET A 275 -33.84 -28.31 10.78
C MET A 275 -35.08 -28.30 9.88
N ILE A 276 -35.00 -27.63 8.73
CA ILE A 276 -36.08 -27.64 7.73
C ILE A 276 -36.32 -29.06 7.22
N LEU A 277 -35.24 -29.77 6.85
CA LEU A 277 -35.32 -31.14 6.34
C LEU A 277 -35.93 -32.08 7.39
N CYS A 278 -35.50 -31.99 8.64
CA CYS A 278 -36.06 -32.75 9.75
C CYS A 278 -37.56 -32.49 9.92
N ARG A 279 -38.02 -31.23 9.83
CA ARG A 279 -39.44 -30.89 9.93
C ARG A 279 -40.26 -31.41 8.74
N VAL A 280 -39.72 -31.36 7.53
CA VAL A 280 -40.38 -31.92 6.34
C VAL A 280 -40.54 -33.44 6.48
N VAL A 281 -39.48 -34.15 6.92
CA VAL A 281 -39.53 -35.60 7.13
C VAL A 281 -40.50 -35.97 8.24
N GLN A 282 -40.47 -35.26 9.38
CA GLN A 282 -41.43 -35.48 10.47
C GLN A 282 -42.86 -35.24 10.02
N GLY A 283 -43.13 -34.16 9.29
CA GLY A 283 -44.45 -33.86 8.72
C GLY A 283 -44.94 -34.96 7.78
N PHE A 284 -44.07 -35.45 6.89
CA PHE A 284 -44.40 -36.51 5.95
C PHE A 284 -44.68 -37.84 6.65
N MET A 285 -43.87 -38.21 7.65
CA MET A 285 -44.09 -39.41 8.46
C MET A 285 -45.39 -39.34 9.24
N SER A 286 -45.69 -38.18 9.84
CA SER A 286 -46.92 -37.93 10.60
C SER A 286 -48.16 -38.02 9.70
N TYR A 287 -48.10 -37.46 8.50
CA TYR A 287 -49.16 -37.56 7.49
C TYR A 287 -49.40 -39.02 7.06
N ARG A 288 -48.32 -39.78 6.81
CA ARG A 288 -48.40 -41.20 6.45
C ARG A 288 -48.97 -42.10 7.54
N THR A 289 -48.68 -41.80 8.81
CA THR A 289 -49.30 -42.51 9.94
C THR A 289 -50.78 -42.19 10.04
N TRP A 290 -51.18 -40.94 9.82
CA TRP A 290 -52.58 -40.53 9.86
C TRP A 290 -53.41 -41.21 8.77
N GLN A 291 -52.89 -41.28 7.54
CA GLN A 291 -53.56 -42.00 6.45
C GLN A 291 -53.75 -43.50 6.72
N ARG A 292 -52.80 -44.15 7.41
CA ARG A 292 -52.90 -45.57 7.77
C ARG A 292 -53.89 -45.87 8.90
N VAL A 293 -54.18 -44.90 9.75
CA VAL A 293 -55.18 -45.05 10.83
C VAL A 293 -56.60 -44.76 10.32
N ALA A 294 -56.72 -43.96 9.26
CA ALA A 294 -58.01 -43.60 8.66
C ALA A 294 -58.52 -44.60 7.60
N SER A 295 -57.70 -45.55 7.17
CA SER A 295 -58.04 -46.65 6.25
C SER A 295 -58.32 -47.94 7.00
#